data_AF-A0AA38TMY7-F1
#
_entry.id   AF-A0AA38TMY7-F1
#
_cell.length_a   1.000
_cell.length_b   1.000
_cell.length_c   1.000
_cell.angle_alpha   90.00
_cell.angle_beta   90.00
_cell.angle_gamma   90.00
#
_symmetry.space_group_name_H-M   'P 1'
#
loop_
_entity.id
_entity.type
_entity.pdbx_description
1 polymer ?
#
loop_
_entity_poly.entity_id
_entity_poly.type
_entity_poly.pdbx_seq_one_letter_code
_entity_poly.pdbx_strand_id
1 'polypeptide(L)'
;MYGEVLEDLKQKVGGTDLTFLSAKDKADAFCDCYGIEQPEDVDIFAPIGIRNKGCGKGKRLKGTMEKATNKCSSSKRLCRSCGEHANHDSCNCP
;
A
#
# COMPACT_ATOMS: atom_id res chain seq x y z
N MET A 1 -27.71 -55.36 -4.33
CA MET A 1 -26.90 -55.00 -3.14
C MET A 1 -25.96 -53.82 -3.36
N TYR A 2 -25.25 -53.68 -4.49
CA TYR A 2 -24.33 -52.54 -4.70
C TYR A 2 -25.02 -51.23 -5.16
N GLY A 3 -26.21 -51.31 -5.77
CA GLY A 3 -26.95 -50.14 -6.24
C GLY A 3 -27.44 -49.23 -5.12
N GLU A 4 -27.98 -49.82 -4.05
CA GLU A 4 -28.46 -49.08 -2.86
C GLU A 4 -27.30 -48.37 -2.14
N VAL A 5 -26.14 -49.02 -2.03
CA VAL A 5 -24.93 -48.42 -1.44
C VAL A 5 -24.40 -47.26 -2.29
N LEU A 6 -24.50 -47.36 -3.62
CA LEU A 6 -24.14 -46.28 -4.55
C LEU A 6 -25.12 -45.11 -4.50
N GLU A 7 -26.41 -45.37 -4.29
CA GLU A 7 -27.42 -44.32 -4.07
C GLU A 7 -27.21 -43.63 -2.72
N ASP A 8 -26.95 -44.38 -1.65
CA ASP A 8 -26.61 -43.82 -0.34
C ASP A 8 -25.32 -42.98 -0.38
N LEU A 9 -24.31 -43.41 -1.13
CA LEU A 9 -23.08 -42.64 -1.35
C LEU A 9 -23.35 -41.39 -2.19
N LYS A 10 -24.19 -41.44 -3.21
CA LYS A 10 -24.63 -40.26 -3.98
C LYS A 10 -25.42 -39.29 -3.10
N GLN A 11 -26.27 -39.79 -2.20
CA GLN A 11 -27.03 -38.97 -1.25
C GLN A 11 -26.10 -38.32 -0.22
N LYS A 12 -25.07 -39.03 0.26
CA LYS A 12 -24.07 -38.51 1.21
C LYS A 12 -23.07 -37.52 0.59
N VAL A 13 -22.68 -37.72 -0.67
CA VAL A 13 -21.80 -36.80 -1.41
C VAL A 13 -22.58 -35.61 -1.99
N GLY A 14 -23.84 -35.81 -2.36
CA GLY A 14 -24.76 -34.74 -2.80
C GLY A 14 -25.42 -33.97 -1.64
N GLY A 15 -25.25 -34.42 -0.40
CA GLY A 15 -25.83 -33.83 0.82
C GLY A 15 -24.93 -32.81 1.51
N THR A 16 -23.79 -32.42 0.92
CA THR A 16 -23.24 -31.09 1.20
C THR A 16 -24.01 -30.13 0.31
N ASP A 17 -25.10 -29.60 0.85
CA ASP A 17 -26.03 -28.66 0.22
C ASP A 17 -25.31 -27.45 -0.37
N LEU A 18 -24.75 -27.58 -1.58
CA LEU A 18 -24.39 -26.45 -2.43
C LEU A 18 -25.62 -25.90 -3.20
N THR A 19 -26.79 -26.42 -2.87
CA THR A 19 -28.10 -26.05 -3.43
C THR A 19 -28.73 -24.82 -2.76
N PHE A 20 -28.09 -24.22 -1.74
CA PHE A 20 -28.56 -22.98 -1.12
C PHE A 20 -27.96 -21.69 -1.70
N LEU A 21 -27.05 -21.78 -2.68
CA LEU A 21 -26.43 -20.60 -3.30
C LEU A 21 -27.36 -19.96 -4.35
N SER A 22 -28.59 -19.60 -3.95
CA SER A 22 -29.39 -18.59 -4.64
C SER A 22 -29.21 -17.26 -3.92
N ALA A 23 -27.96 -16.88 -3.64
CA ALA A 23 -27.65 -15.58 -3.09
C ALA A 23 -28.06 -14.53 -4.13
N LYS A 24 -29.13 -13.79 -3.82
CA LYS A 24 -29.58 -12.67 -4.65
C LYS A 24 -28.59 -11.52 -4.58
N ASP A 25 -27.87 -11.40 -3.45
CA ASP A 25 -26.85 -10.41 -3.18
C ASP A 25 -25.58 -11.02 -2.56
N LYS A 26 -24.45 -10.32 -2.69
CA LYS A 26 -23.14 -10.81 -2.20
C LYS A 26 -23.12 -11.04 -0.69
N ALA A 27 -23.84 -10.23 0.07
CA ALA A 27 -23.92 -10.34 1.52
C ALA A 27 -24.51 -11.69 1.94
N ASP A 28 -25.64 -12.08 1.32
CA ASP A 28 -26.29 -13.37 1.57
C ASP A 28 -25.35 -14.54 1.29
N ALA A 29 -24.57 -14.47 0.20
CA ALA A 29 -23.57 -15.50 -0.12
C ALA A 29 -22.51 -15.64 0.97
N PHE A 30 -22.05 -14.54 1.58
CA PHE A 30 -21.11 -14.59 2.70
C PHE A 30 -21.75 -15.19 3.95
N CYS A 31 -22.97 -14.78 4.29
CA CYS A 31 -23.69 -15.33 5.43
C CYS A 31 -23.89 -16.84 5.30
N ASP A 32 -24.30 -17.33 4.13
CA ASP A 32 -24.51 -18.74 3.86
C ASP A 32 -23.20 -19.55 3.88
N CYS A 33 -22.12 -19.01 3.31
CA CYS A 33 -20.82 -19.71 3.26
C CYS A 33 -20.18 -19.87 4.63
N TYR A 34 -20.33 -18.87 5.51
CA TYR A 34 -19.64 -18.85 6.80
C TYR A 34 -20.57 -19.14 7.99
N GLY A 35 -21.89 -19.20 7.77
CA GLY A 35 -22.89 -19.42 8.82
C GLY A 35 -22.97 -18.29 9.84
N ILE A 36 -22.60 -17.07 9.44
CA ILE A 36 -22.49 -15.90 10.31
C ILE A 36 -23.32 -14.77 9.70
N GLU A 37 -24.20 -14.18 10.50
CA GLU A 37 -24.98 -13.00 10.09
C GLU A 37 -24.09 -11.74 10.08
N GLN A 38 -24.27 -10.90 9.06
CA GLN A 38 -23.54 -9.64 8.94
C GLN A 38 -24.08 -8.61 9.95
N PRO A 39 -23.24 -7.97 10.78
CA PRO A 39 -23.70 -6.92 11.68
C PRO A 39 -24.17 -5.67 10.91
N GLU A 40 -25.17 -4.96 11.45
CA GLU A 40 -25.72 -3.73 10.86
C GLU A 40 -24.67 -2.60 10.77
N ASP A 41 -23.84 -2.48 11.81
CA ASP A 41 -22.77 -1.48 11.91
C ASP A 41 -21.40 -2.15 12.08
N VAL A 42 -20.41 -1.64 11.34
CA VAL A 42 -19.00 -2.08 11.43
C VAL A 42 -18.10 -0.87 11.60
N ASP A 43 -17.45 -0.78 12.76
CA ASP A 43 -16.43 0.23 13.01
C ASP A 43 -15.10 -0.18 12.36
N ILE A 44 -14.72 0.54 11.29
CA ILE A 44 -13.45 0.33 10.60
C ILE A 44 -12.45 1.40 11.06
N PHE A 45 -11.50 1.00 11.91
CA PHE A 45 -10.41 1.88 12.32
C PHE A 45 -9.22 1.75 11.38
N ALA A 46 -8.61 2.89 11.04
CA ALA A 46 -7.31 2.88 10.37
C ALA A 46 -6.27 2.19 11.28
N PRO A 47 -5.41 1.31 10.75
CA PRO A 47 -4.47 0.59 11.59
C PRO A 47 -3.43 1.56 12.16
N ILE A 48 -3.31 1.57 13.49
CA ILE A 48 -2.46 2.51 14.20
C ILE A 48 -0.99 2.07 14.06
N GLY A 49 -0.13 2.97 13.61
CA GLY A 49 1.31 2.71 13.52
C GLY A 49 1.79 2.05 12.23
N ILE A 50 1.00 2.05 11.15
CA ILE A 50 1.48 1.60 9.84
C ILE A 50 2.65 2.46 9.38
N ARG A 51 3.81 1.82 9.21
CA ARG A 51 4.98 2.44 8.57
C ARG A 51 4.95 2.11 7.08
N ASN A 52 4.42 3.02 6.28
CA ASN A 52 4.54 2.90 4.82
C ASN A 52 6.01 3.16 4.37
N LYS A 53 6.33 2.75 3.14
CA LYS A 53 7.63 3.06 2.52
C LYS A 53 7.74 4.59 2.36
N GLY A 54 8.52 5.24 3.22
CA GLY A 54 8.66 6.70 3.26
C GLY A 54 8.18 7.35 4.56
N CYS A 55 7.44 6.64 5.43
CA CYS A 55 6.99 7.13 6.74
C CYS A 55 8.13 7.34 7.78
N GLY A 56 9.39 7.04 7.43
CA GLY A 56 10.51 7.31 8.32
C GLY A 56 10.86 8.79 8.34
N LYS A 57 11.04 9.37 9.55
CA LYS A 57 11.79 10.63 9.78
C LYS A 57 13.29 10.50 9.46
N GLY A 58 13.66 9.60 8.55
CA GLY A 58 15.02 9.37 8.09
C GLY A 58 15.08 9.70 6.62
N LYS A 59 15.55 10.90 6.28
CA LYS A 59 16.12 11.12 4.95
C LYS A 59 17.17 10.02 4.72
N ARG A 60 17.33 9.57 3.46
CA ARG A 60 18.37 8.59 3.10
C ARG A 60 19.70 8.96 3.76
N LEU A 61 20.43 7.97 4.27
CA LEU A 61 21.79 8.15 4.78
C LEU A 61 22.62 8.85 3.70
N LYS A 62 23.10 10.06 4.00
CA LYS A 62 23.96 10.83 3.10
C LYS A 62 25.33 10.16 3.01
N GLY A 63 25.81 9.92 1.80
CA GLY A 63 27.16 9.46 1.53
C GLY A 63 28.22 10.48 1.95
N THR A 64 29.47 10.04 2.05
CA THR A 64 30.60 10.87 2.48
C THR A 64 30.78 12.10 1.57
N MET A 65 30.64 11.90 0.25
CA MET A 65 30.68 12.98 -0.75
C MET A 65 29.56 14.00 -0.55
N GLU A 66 28.32 13.56 -0.33
CA GLU A 66 27.18 14.45 -0.11
C GLU A 66 27.36 15.31 1.15
N LYS A 67 27.97 14.74 2.20
CA LYS A 67 28.30 15.49 3.42
C LYS A 67 29.43 16.50 3.17
N ALA A 68 30.42 16.17 2.33
CA ALA A 68 31.52 17.06 1.99
C ALA A 68 31.08 18.23 1.10
N THR A 69 30.27 17.99 0.06
CA THR A 69 29.77 19.04 -0.84
C THR A 69 28.94 20.09 -0.11
N ASN A 70 28.08 19.68 0.84
CA ASN A 70 27.29 20.63 1.64
C ASN A 70 28.16 21.54 2.53
N LYS A 71 29.38 21.11 2.88
CA LYS A 71 30.32 21.89 3.70
C LYS A 71 31.31 22.70 2.86
N CYS A 72 31.41 22.43 1.56
CA CYS A 72 32.29 23.14 0.66
C CYS A 72 31.61 24.43 0.21
N SER A 73 32.12 25.59 0.65
CA SER A 73 31.78 26.86 0.01
C SER A 73 32.39 26.85 -1.39
N SER A 74 31.56 26.81 -2.43
CA SER A 74 32.04 27.00 -3.79
C SER A 74 32.76 28.35 -3.90
N SER A 75 33.93 28.36 -4.54
CA SER A 75 34.67 29.60 -4.78
C SER A 75 33.81 30.59 -5.55
N LYS A 76 33.85 31.87 -5.15
CA LYS A 76 33.16 32.95 -5.87
C LYS A 76 33.64 32.99 -7.32
N ARG A 77 32.72 33.12 -8.26
CA ARG A 77 33.05 33.20 -9.70
C ARG A 77 33.13 34.66 -10.12
N LEU A 78 34.01 34.97 -11.07
CA LEU A 78 34.06 36.29 -11.68
C LEU A 78 32.79 36.54 -12.49
N CYS A 79 32.02 37.56 -12.13
CA CYS A 79 30.90 38.05 -12.92
C CYS A 79 31.45 38.89 -14.08
N ARG A 80 31.08 38.55 -15.33
CA ARG A 80 31.55 39.28 -16.52
C ARG A 80 30.87 40.63 -16.71
N SER A 81 29.73 40.86 -16.07
CA SER A 81 28.97 42.11 -16.19
C SER A 81 29.53 43.21 -15.28
N CYS A 82 29.84 42.91 -14.02
CA CYS A 82 30.38 43.89 -13.06
C CYS A 82 31.88 43.71 -12.75
N GLY A 83 32.50 42.61 -13.20
CA GLY A 83 33.92 42.33 -12.96
C GLY A 83 34.25 41.87 -11.53
N GLU A 84 33.25 41.63 -10.68
CA GLU A 84 33.48 41.20 -9.30
C GLU A 84 33.46 39.68 -9.12
N HIS A 85 34.25 39.17 -8.18
CA HIS A 85 34.13 37.78 -7.72
C HIS A 85 32.98 37.67 -6.71
N ALA A 86 31.80 37.29 -7.17
CA ALA A 86 30.56 37.28 -6.39
C ALA A 86 29.78 35.96 -6.52
N ASN A 87 28.65 35.88 -5.82
CA ASN A 87 27.73 34.73 -5.88
C ASN A 87 26.65 34.88 -6.97
N HIS A 88 26.65 35.98 -7.71
CA HIS A 88 25.79 36.18 -8.87
C HIS A 88 26.58 35.93 -10.16
N ASP A 89 25.86 35.68 -11.25
CA ASP A 89 26.41 35.59 -12.61
C ASP A 89 25.99 36.81 -13.44
N SER A 90 26.42 36.86 -14.70
CA SER A 90 26.10 37.99 -15.60
C SER A 90 24.60 38.18 -15.83
N CYS A 91 23.82 37.10 -15.70
CA CYS A 91 22.38 37.10 -15.91
C CYS A 91 21.61 37.65 -14.71
N ASN A 92 22.15 37.48 -13.50
CA ASN A 92 21.57 37.95 -12.25
C ASN A 92 22.43 39.04 -11.59
N CYS A 93 23.19 39.78 -12.40
CA CYS A 93 24.02 40.88 -11.91
C CYS A 93 23.11 42.02 -11.41
N PRO A 94 23.32 42.51 -10.17
CA PRO A 94 22.57 43.64 -9.64
C PRO A 94 22.90 44.95 -10.37
#